data_AF-A0AAE3GBH9-F1
#
_entry.id   AF-A0AAE3GBH9-F1
#
_cell.length_a   1.000
_cell.length_b   1.000
_cell.length_c   1.000
_cell.angle_alpha   90.00
_cell.angle_beta   90.00
_cell.angle_gamma   90.00
#
_symmetry.space_group_name_H-M   'P 1'
#
loop_
_entity.id
_entity.type
_entity.pdbx_description
1 polymer ?
#
loop_
_entity_poly.entity_id
_entity_poly.type
_entity_poly.pdbx_seq_one_letter_code
_entity_poly.pdbx_strand_id
1 'polypeptide(L)'
;MATTFYQIQYWTWTLAPGQAVWLSYGPSDRYRTGTVLVTCSPDTASTGTAQVTQTISVPETFNTVVPTVSGDLVFKNAYTGFNVTNRGGNTIKYFSVAISVIGP
;
A
#
# COMPACT_ATOMS: atom_id res chain seq x y z
N MET A 1 5.21 18.50 17.58
CA MET A 1 4.07 17.56 17.47
C MET A 1 4.22 16.87 16.14
N ALA A 2 4.32 15.54 16.10
CA ALA A 2 4.42 14.80 14.85
C ALA A 2 3.11 14.90 14.07
N THR A 3 3.18 15.22 12.78
CA THR A 3 1.99 15.22 11.91
C THR A 3 1.72 13.80 11.42
N THR A 4 0.50 13.29 11.60
CA THR A 4 0.11 11.97 11.09
C THR A 4 -0.86 12.13 9.94
N PHE A 5 -0.49 11.59 8.76
CA PHE A 5 -1.41 11.40 7.65
C PHE A 5 -1.90 9.96 7.65
N TYR A 6 -3.19 9.74 7.43
CA TYR A 6 -3.81 8.42 7.37
C TYR A 6 -4.76 8.33 6.19
N GLN A 7 -4.66 7.26 5.41
CA GLN A 7 -5.53 6.98 4.27
C GLN A 7 -5.81 5.48 4.17
N ILE A 8 -7.07 5.12 3.94
CA ILE A 8 -7.46 3.74 3.60
C ILE A 8 -7.96 3.72 2.15
N GLN A 9 -7.58 2.70 1.40
CA GLN A 9 -8.14 2.39 0.10
C GLN A 9 -8.58 0.94 0.02
N TYR A 10 -9.66 0.70 -0.72
CA TYR A 10 -10.21 -0.63 -0.96
C TYR A 10 -9.92 -1.03 -2.40
N TRP A 11 -9.52 -2.29 -2.57
CA TRP A 11 -9.10 -2.85 -3.85
C TRP A 11 -9.95 -4.06 -4.20
N THR A 12 -10.41 -4.10 -5.45
CA THR A 12 -11.08 -5.24 -6.06
C THR A 12 -10.08 -5.98 -6.95
N TRP A 13 -9.15 -6.71 -6.35
CA TRP A 13 -8.11 -7.46 -7.07
C TRP A 13 -8.06 -8.90 -6.55
N THR A 14 -8.10 -9.87 -7.47
CA THR A 14 -8.04 -11.29 -7.12
C THR A 14 -6.60 -11.73 -6.91
N LEU A 15 -6.26 -12.15 -5.69
CA LEU A 15 -4.96 -12.70 -5.31
C LEU A 15 -5.09 -14.19 -4.99
N ALA A 16 -4.58 -15.04 -5.87
CA ALA A 16 -4.43 -16.46 -5.58
C ALA A 16 -3.41 -16.70 -4.45
N PRO A 17 -3.43 -17.86 -3.78
CA PRO A 17 -2.41 -18.22 -2.78
C PRO A 17 -0.99 -18.03 -3.31
N GLY A 18 -0.15 -17.30 -2.56
CA GLY A 18 1.23 -17.00 -2.93
C GLY A 18 1.41 -15.87 -3.96
N GLN A 19 0.34 -15.35 -4.57
CA GLN A 19 0.46 -14.20 -5.44
C GLN A 19 0.72 -12.91 -4.68
N ALA A 20 1.45 -12.02 -5.34
CA ALA A 20 1.66 -10.64 -4.92
C ALA A 20 1.17 -9.68 -6.00
N VAL A 21 0.66 -8.53 -5.57
CA VAL A 21 0.41 -7.37 -6.41
C VAL A 21 1.21 -6.19 -5.90
N TRP A 22 1.83 -5.47 -6.82
CA TRP A 22 2.55 -4.25 -6.53
C TRP A 22 1.60 -3.06 -6.51
N LEU A 23 1.68 -2.25 -5.45
CA LEU A 23 0.97 -0.98 -5.34
C LEU A 23 1.97 0.14 -5.05
N SER A 24 1.66 1.33 -5.58
CA SER A 24 2.47 2.53 -5.39
C SER A 24 1.60 3.76 -5.18
N TYR A 25 2.02 4.64 -4.28
CA TYR A 25 1.33 5.86 -3.91
C TYR A 25 2.26 7.05 -4.07
N GLY A 26 1.70 8.18 -4.50
CA GLY A 26 2.41 9.42 -4.76
C GLY A 26 2.04 10.03 -6.11
N PRO A 27 2.71 11.13 -6.49
CA PRO A 27 3.82 11.76 -5.77
C PRO A 27 3.36 12.53 -4.52
N SER A 28 4.13 12.50 -3.43
CA SER A 28 3.90 13.35 -2.25
C SER A 28 5.17 13.58 -1.42
N ASP A 29 5.40 14.83 -1.01
CA ASP A 29 6.54 15.18 -0.12
C ASP A 29 6.49 14.49 1.24
N ARG A 30 5.30 14.05 1.69
CA ARG A 30 5.12 13.33 2.96
C ARG A 30 5.96 12.06 3.02
N TYR A 31 6.12 11.37 1.89
CA TYR A 31 6.90 10.13 1.80
C TYR A 31 8.42 10.38 1.80
N ARG A 32 8.87 11.62 1.58
CA ARG A 32 10.30 11.97 1.57
C ARG A 32 10.87 12.09 2.98
N THR A 33 10.08 12.65 3.90
CA THR A 33 10.56 13.04 5.25
C THR A 33 9.88 12.29 6.38
N GLY A 34 8.79 11.58 6.11
CA GLY A 34 8.04 10.81 7.11
C GLY A 34 8.35 9.32 7.11
N THR A 35 8.09 8.68 8.25
CA THR A 35 8.05 7.22 8.37
C THR A 35 6.74 6.71 7.78
N VAL A 36 6.83 5.83 6.78
CA VAL A 36 5.66 5.21 6.14
C VAL A 36 5.38 3.87 6.80
N LEU A 37 4.16 3.70 7.28
CA LEU A 37 3.64 2.43 7.77
C LEU A 37 2.49 2.00 6.86
N VAL A 38 2.56 0.77 6.37
CA VAL A 38 1.54 0.19 5.50
C VAL A 38 0.97 -1.04 6.19
N THR A 39 -0.35 -1.08 6.30
CA THR A 39 -1.07 -2.27 6.74
C THR A 39 -2.08 -2.68 5.68
N CYS A 40 -2.38 -3.97 5.62
CA CYS A 40 -3.36 -4.51 4.71
C CYS A 40 -4.28 -5.48 5.45
N SER A 41 -5.56 -5.48 5.09
CA SER A 41 -6.54 -6.42 5.60
C SER A 41 -7.21 -7.13 4.44
N PRO A 42 -7.35 -8.47 4.47
CA PRO A 42 -8.16 -9.14 3.49
C PRO A 42 -9.63 -8.84 3.82
N ASP A 43 -10.46 -8.74 2.80
CA ASP A 43 -11.89 -8.53 2.97
C ASP A 43 -12.66 -9.59 2.17
N THR A 44 -13.74 -10.08 2.77
CA THR A 44 -14.64 -11.09 2.20
C THR A 44 -16.01 -10.52 1.86
N ALA A 45 -16.20 -9.20 1.93
CA ALA A 45 -17.51 -8.53 1.81
C ALA A 45 -18.23 -8.63 0.44
N SER A 46 -18.16 -9.78 -0.23
CA SER A 46 -19.24 -10.25 -1.10
C SER A 46 -20.21 -11.14 -0.31
N THR A 47 -21.50 -10.83 -0.40
CA THR A 47 -22.59 -11.68 0.10
C THR A 47 -22.44 -13.10 -0.45
N GLY A 48 -22.53 -14.12 0.41
CA GLY A 48 -22.45 -15.54 0.02
C GLY A 48 -21.05 -16.15 -0.04
N THR A 49 -20.01 -15.43 0.40
CA THR A 49 -18.66 -16.00 0.52
C THR A 49 -18.54 -16.82 1.80
N ALA A 50 -18.08 -18.08 1.70
CA ALA A 50 -17.77 -18.89 2.88
C ALA A 50 -16.76 -18.14 3.77
N GLN A 51 -17.02 -18.07 5.07
CA GLN A 51 -16.08 -17.50 6.02
C GLN A 51 -14.89 -18.44 6.17
N VAL A 52 -13.83 -18.16 5.40
CA VAL A 52 -12.57 -18.89 5.44
C VAL A 52 -11.48 -17.98 5.96
N THR A 53 -10.51 -18.55 6.67
CA THR A 53 -9.32 -17.80 7.09
C THR A 53 -8.58 -17.30 5.85
N GLN A 54 -8.37 -15.98 5.79
CA GLN A 54 -7.57 -15.31 4.79
C GLN A 54 -6.36 -14.67 5.46
N THR A 55 -5.22 -14.72 4.79
CA THR A 55 -3.97 -14.18 5.32
C THR A 55 -3.31 -13.36 4.23
N ILE A 56 -3.04 -12.10 4.53
CA ILE A 56 -2.43 -11.14 3.62
C ILE A 56 -1.28 -10.45 4.35
N SER A 57 -0.25 -10.05 3.62
CA SER A 57 0.91 -9.38 4.19
C SER A 57 1.44 -8.31 3.25
N VAL A 58 2.00 -7.25 3.84
CA VAL A 58 2.92 -6.33 3.17
C VAL A 58 4.29 -6.53 3.81
N PRO A 59 5.18 -7.32 3.19
CA PRO A 59 6.45 -7.70 3.82
C PRO A 59 7.45 -6.54 3.86
N GLU A 60 7.46 -5.70 2.82
CA GLU A 60 8.38 -4.59 2.68
C GLU A 60 7.67 -3.38 2.07
N THR A 61 8.03 -2.20 2.58
CA THR A 61 7.67 -0.91 2.02
C THR A 61 8.95 -0.18 1.67
N PHE A 62 9.02 0.40 0.48
CA PHE A 62 10.16 1.19 0.04
C PHE A 62 9.69 2.58 -0.39
N ASN A 63 10.58 3.55 -0.24
CA ASN A 63 10.37 4.90 -0.73
C ASN A 63 11.33 5.16 -1.88
N THR A 64 10.80 5.68 -2.98
CA THR A 64 11.58 6.01 -4.18
C THR A 64 11.40 7.47 -4.50
N VAL A 65 12.51 8.17 -4.77
CA VAL A 65 12.50 9.57 -5.20
C VAL A 65 12.89 9.62 -6.67
N VAL A 66 11.99 10.11 -7.51
CA VAL A 66 12.19 10.27 -8.95
C VAL A 66 12.44 11.76 -9.23
N PRO A 67 13.61 12.16 -9.75
CA PRO A 67 13.83 13.53 -10.18
C PRO A 67 12.99 13.84 -11.43
N THR A 68 12.46 15.04 -11.52
CA THR A 68 11.72 15.54 -12.68
C THR A 68 12.27 16.90 -13.05
N VAL A 69 12.70 17.06 -14.30
CA VAL A 69 13.30 18.30 -14.79
C VAL A 69 12.23 19.10 -15.54
N SER A 70 12.11 20.39 -15.23
CA SER A 70 11.29 21.34 -15.97
C SER A 70 12.07 22.64 -16.16
N GLY A 71 12.53 22.88 -17.38
CA GLY A 71 13.54 23.92 -17.65
C GLY A 71 14.83 23.64 -16.86
N ASP A 72 15.32 24.66 -16.15
CA ASP A 72 16.51 24.57 -15.30
C ASP A 72 16.23 24.07 -13.87
N LEU A 73 14.96 23.77 -13.55
CA LEU A 73 14.55 23.32 -12.22
C LEU A 73 14.48 21.80 -12.14
N VAL A 74 15.03 21.24 -11.06
CA VAL A 74 14.93 19.81 -10.72
C VAL A 74 14.00 19.64 -9.52
N PHE A 75 12.83 19.06 -9.78
CA PHE A 75 11.87 18.64 -8.76
C PHE A 75 12.15 17.20 -8.33
N LYS A 76 11.69 16.81 -7.14
CA LYS A 76 11.89 15.45 -6.59
C LYS A 76 10.54 14.85 -6.23
N ASN A 77 10.00 13.97 -7.06
CA ASN A 77 8.73 13.32 -6.78
C ASN A 77 8.98 12.07 -5.91
N ALA A 78 8.48 12.08 -4.67
CA ALA A 78 8.61 10.94 -3.78
C ALA A 78 7.37 10.04 -3.88
N TYR A 79 7.61 8.74 -4.00
CA TYR A 79 6.62 7.68 -4.04
C TYR A 79 6.92 6.67 -2.94
N THR A 80 5.88 6.05 -2.43
CA THR A 80 6.01 4.85 -1.60
C THR A 80 5.38 3.69 -2.34
N GLY A 81 5.96 2.51 -2.24
CA GLY A 81 5.31 1.32 -2.77
C GLY A 81 5.65 0.09 -1.96
N PHE A 82 4.92 -0.98 -2.28
CA PHE A 82 4.94 -2.21 -1.52
C PHE A 82 4.26 -3.33 -2.31
N ASN A 83 4.59 -4.56 -1.95
CA ASN A 83 3.89 -5.74 -2.43
C ASN A 83 2.81 -6.15 -1.42
N VAL A 84 1.58 -6.31 -1.90
CA VAL A 84 0.51 -6.96 -1.14
C VAL A 84 0.48 -8.42 -1.55
N THR A 85 0.75 -9.33 -0.61
CA THR A 85 0.90 -10.76 -0.88
C THR A 85 -0.16 -11.56 -0.15
N ASN A 86 -0.84 -12.47 -0.86
CA ASN A 86 -1.68 -13.49 -0.23
C ASN A 86 -0.78 -14.59 0.34
N ARG A 87 -0.75 -14.70 1.66
CA ARG A 87 0.01 -15.72 2.41
C ARG A 87 -0.87 -16.90 2.85
N GLY A 88 -2.18 -16.80 2.66
CA GLY A 88 -3.13 -17.83 3.04
C GLY A 88 -3.30 -18.88 1.94
N GLY A 89 -4.02 -19.95 2.28
CA GLY A 89 -4.39 -21.02 1.33
C GLY A 89 -5.63 -20.71 0.47
N ASN A 90 -6.34 -19.63 0.76
CA ASN A 90 -7.59 -19.25 0.08
C ASN A 90 -7.38 -18.03 -0.81
N THR A 91 -8.10 -17.97 -1.93
CA THR A 91 -8.08 -16.80 -2.81
C THR A 91 -8.71 -15.59 -2.11
N ILE A 92 -8.06 -14.43 -2.22
CA ILE A 92 -8.57 -13.14 -1.72
C ILE A 92 -9.11 -12.37 -2.92
N LYS A 93 -10.35 -11.87 -2.84
CA LYS A 93 -10.99 -11.08 -3.92
C LYS A 93 -10.99 -9.58 -3.66
N TYR A 94 -11.00 -9.22 -2.38
CA TYR A 94 -11.05 -7.85 -1.91
C TYR A 94 -10.03 -7.70 -0.78
N PHE A 95 -9.39 -6.55 -0.74
CA PHE A 95 -8.57 -6.19 0.41
C PHE A 95 -8.56 -4.68 0.57
N SER A 96 -8.28 -4.23 1.79
CA SER A 96 -8.01 -2.84 2.07
C SER A 96 -6.53 -2.65 2.38
N VAL A 97 -6.04 -1.47 2.04
CA VAL A 97 -4.70 -1.01 2.39
C VAL A 97 -4.84 0.30 3.14
N ALA A 98 -4.23 0.37 4.31
CA ALA A 98 -4.09 1.60 5.07
C ALA A 98 -2.64 2.06 5.04
N ILE A 99 -2.45 3.34 4.73
CA ILE A 99 -1.15 4.00 4.74
C ILE A 99 -1.18 5.09 5.79
N SER A 100 -0.23 4.99 6.72
CA SER A 100 0.05 6.01 7.71
C SER A 100 1.42 6.63 7.41
N VAL A 101 1.51 7.95 7.43
CA VAL A 101 2.79 8.67 7.34
C VAL A 101 2.95 9.51 8.58
N ILE A 102 4.01 9.23 9.34
CA ILE A 102 4.37 9.97 10.55
C ILE A 102 5.51 10.91 10.18
N GLY A 103 5.20 12.20 10.09
CA GLY A 103 6.17 13.25 9.85
C GLY A 103 6.97 13.61 11.10
N PRO A 104 8.12 14.29 10.93
CA PRO A 104 8.89 14.86 12.05
C PRO A 104 8.10 15.90 12.85
#